data_AF-A0A7V5SRB2-F1
#
_entry.id   AF-A0A7V5SRB2-F1
#
_cell.length_a   1.000
_cell.length_b   1.000
_cell.length_c   1.000
_cell.angle_alpha   90.00
_cell.angle_beta   90.00
_cell.angle_gamma   90.00
#
_symmetry.space_group_name_H-M   'P 1'
#
loop_
_entity.id
_entity.type
_entity.pdbx_description
1 polymer ?
#
loop_
_entity_poly.entity_id
_entity_poly.type
_entity_poly.pdbx_seq_one_letter_code
_entity_poly.pdbx_strand_id
1 'polypeptide(L)'
;MKNFKFIRRFLLPLIFFIYIISIPFLFINMEIIIRFIDSVLKLKISPSFSGGKIVNIFYDDMWDDYGYGNLKYPNNPIFVEGTLDLLAYLVYEPQINSKWSDELNFWQLGLVFKNMSNTTGSIHDFPQAIINIYIDVDEGGSINTLYPLCEKVSFDPNHPWDFVINIDSYHKYGKLISYDKSIQKNVRIYSFKERKMILIRIPLDNSLTKKILDKRKTYHYVVVGGYSIYDFGNFISIDIEPNRKSGGGAYCKLIPKIFDMILPYNLNQKEVLSGYNEVSNIYARIYPIEVDLNSNNFINNNEYIKKIEKIIELTNKEKIEEIKNKLKDIQNNEYDKVDLGIIYFKLNEYEKSEKIFSDLLNNGETNSLILAYYGVLNAIKGGKQKSATKAIEYVNKGFELINKAINICQNDIEIIHSRMCRANVALSIPEMVFQKSKIGAYDFIVALDLWKNLGISDIEKIELLIKAGHCFLRANMYIEAQICYYNAIKLFKEL
;
A
#
# COMPACT_ATOMS: atom_id res chain seq x y z
N MET A 1 61.05 13.23 27.93
CA MET A 1 60.12 14.38 28.04
C MET A 1 60.00 15.28 26.79
N LYS A 2 61.01 15.49 25.92
CA LYS A 2 60.88 16.41 24.76
C LYS A 2 59.76 16.04 23.76
N ASN A 3 59.58 14.75 23.43
CA ASN A 3 58.61 14.32 22.41
C ASN A 3 57.14 14.60 22.77
N PHE A 4 56.79 14.60 24.06
CA PHE A 4 55.40 14.84 24.51
C PHE A 4 54.92 16.27 24.23
N LYS A 5 55.83 17.26 24.24
CA LYS A 5 55.51 18.65 23.88
C LYS A 5 55.31 18.82 22.37
N PHE A 6 56.00 18.06 21.52
CA PHE A 6 55.80 18.10 20.07
C PHE A 6 54.43 17.55 19.68
N ILE A 7 54.08 16.38 20.21
CA ILE A 7 52.77 15.73 19.97
C ILE A 7 51.61 16.65 20.39
N ARG A 8 51.68 17.23 21.59
CA ARG A 8 50.62 18.12 22.09
C ARG A 8 50.52 19.47 21.35
N ARG A 9 51.61 19.97 20.77
CA ARG A 9 51.64 21.31 20.15
C ARG A 9 51.40 21.31 18.64
N PHE A 10 51.62 20.19 17.95
CA PHE A 10 51.42 20.07 16.50
C PHE A 10 50.44 18.95 16.10
N LEU A 11 50.60 17.73 16.61
CA LEU A 11 49.73 16.60 16.24
C LEU A 11 48.29 16.79 16.73
N LEU A 12 48.10 17.24 17.97
CA LEU A 12 46.77 17.47 18.54
C LEU A 12 45.94 18.50 17.75
N PRO A 13 46.44 19.73 17.44
CA PRO A 13 45.71 20.66 16.60
C PRO A 13 45.57 20.19 15.14
N LEU A 14 46.54 19.44 14.59
CA LEU A 14 46.41 18.86 13.24
C LEU A 14 45.27 17.82 13.19
N ILE A 15 45.20 16.91 14.17
CA ILE A 15 44.10 15.95 14.31
C ILE A 15 42.77 16.70 14.48
N PHE A 16 42.72 17.73 15.33
CA PHE A 16 41.51 18.53 15.53
C PHE A 16 41.07 19.24 14.24
N PHE A 17 42.00 19.78 13.45
CA PHE A 17 41.74 20.41 12.16
C PHE A 17 41.26 19.40 11.10
N ILE A 18 41.88 18.20 11.07
CA ILE A 18 41.42 17.07 10.25
C ILE A 18 40.00 16.65 10.65
N TYR A 19 39.65 16.59 11.94
CA TYR A 19 38.28 16.30 12.39
C TYR A 19 37.29 17.42 12.03
N ILE A 20 37.67 18.69 12.21
CA ILE A 20 36.85 19.87 11.87
C ILE A 20 36.56 19.95 10.37
N ILE A 21 37.48 19.53 9.50
CA ILE A 21 37.28 19.53 8.05
C ILE A 21 36.62 18.23 7.58
N SER A 22 37.06 17.08 8.09
CA SER A 22 36.56 15.77 7.63
C SER A 22 35.11 15.52 8.02
N ILE A 23 34.61 15.99 9.17
CA ILE A 23 33.19 15.81 9.52
C ILE A 23 32.25 16.58 8.56
N PRO A 24 32.39 17.91 8.34
CA PRO A 24 31.62 18.62 7.33
C PRO A 24 31.85 18.10 5.91
N PHE A 25 33.09 17.72 5.56
CA PHE A 25 33.38 17.15 4.24
C PHE A 25 32.71 15.78 4.03
N LEU A 26 32.63 14.95 5.08
CA LEU A 26 31.83 13.73 5.09
C LEU A 26 30.35 14.07 4.91
N PHE A 27 29.78 15.04 5.64
CA PHE A 27 28.38 15.45 5.46
C PHE A 27 28.07 16.04 4.08
N ILE A 28 28.97 16.85 3.51
CA ILE A 28 28.82 17.44 2.17
C ILE A 28 28.89 16.36 1.09
N ASN A 29 29.84 15.41 1.23
CA ASN A 29 30.01 14.32 0.27
C ASN A 29 29.29 13.04 0.70
N MET A 30 28.39 13.09 1.69
CA MET A 30 27.67 11.90 2.17
C MET A 30 26.79 11.34 1.07
N GLU A 31 26.23 12.18 0.18
CA GLU A 31 25.57 11.67 -1.04
C GLU A 31 26.53 10.88 -1.91
N ILE A 32 27.76 11.36 -2.13
CA ILE A 32 28.74 10.66 -2.96
C ILE A 32 29.19 9.37 -2.27
N ILE A 33 29.43 9.40 -0.95
CA ILE A 33 29.89 8.24 -0.17
C ILE A 33 28.77 7.21 0.00
N ILE A 34 27.52 7.63 0.24
CA ILE A 34 26.36 6.74 0.29
C ILE A 34 26.06 6.19 -1.10
N ARG A 35 26.10 6.98 -2.18
CA ARG A 35 25.98 6.45 -3.56
C ARG A 35 27.15 5.55 -3.93
N PHE A 36 28.37 5.81 -3.44
CA PHE A 36 29.54 4.95 -3.65
C PHE A 36 29.38 3.64 -2.87
N ILE A 37 28.97 3.69 -1.59
CA ILE A 37 28.65 2.51 -0.78
C ILE A 37 27.47 1.74 -1.37
N ASP A 38 26.36 2.37 -1.74
CA ASP A 38 25.24 1.72 -2.39
C ASP A 38 25.63 1.17 -3.77
N SER A 39 26.58 1.77 -4.50
CA SER A 39 27.02 1.26 -5.81
C SER A 39 28.09 0.17 -5.74
N VAL A 40 28.94 0.18 -4.71
CA VAL A 40 30.06 -0.75 -4.50
C VAL A 40 29.66 -1.93 -3.62
N LEU A 41 28.87 -1.69 -2.57
CA LEU A 41 28.39 -2.75 -1.68
C LEU A 41 27.06 -3.36 -2.13
N LYS A 42 26.15 -2.65 -2.84
CA LYS A 42 24.90 -3.17 -3.50
C LYS A 42 24.17 -4.35 -2.81
N LEU A 43 24.18 -4.42 -1.48
CA LEU A 43 23.91 -5.69 -0.78
C LEU A 43 22.42 -5.87 -0.44
N LYS A 44 21.65 -6.30 -1.44
CA LYS A 44 20.42 -7.10 -1.26
C LYS A 44 20.36 -8.24 -2.28
N ILE A 45 20.50 -9.48 -1.78
CA ILE A 45 20.48 -10.75 -2.51
C ILE A 45 19.95 -11.81 -1.51
N SER A 46 18.97 -12.67 -1.79
CA SER A 46 18.03 -12.75 -2.91
C SER A 46 16.81 -13.62 -2.55
N PRO A 47 15.59 -13.29 -3.02
CA PRO A 47 14.49 -14.24 -3.06
C PRO A 47 14.05 -14.61 -4.50
N SER A 48 14.76 -14.15 -5.54
CA SER A 48 14.47 -14.51 -6.94
C SER A 48 15.72 -14.57 -7.87
N PHE A 49 16.56 -13.53 -8.06
CA PHE A 49 16.35 -12.10 -7.78
C PHE A 49 15.79 -11.42 -9.03
N SER A 50 14.61 -10.79 -8.92
CA SER A 50 13.78 -10.35 -10.04
C SER A 50 13.42 -11.51 -10.98
N GLY A 51 12.13 -11.82 -11.11
CA GLY A 51 11.68 -12.80 -12.08
C GLY A 51 11.65 -12.24 -13.50
N GLY A 52 12.65 -11.43 -13.85
CA GLY A 52 12.67 -10.54 -15.00
C GLY A 52 12.35 -9.09 -14.66
N LYS A 53 12.29 -8.27 -15.70
CA LYS A 53 11.68 -6.94 -15.66
C LYS A 53 10.18 -7.09 -15.44
N ILE A 54 9.54 -6.17 -14.70
CA ILE A 54 8.07 -6.09 -14.69
C ILE A 54 7.62 -5.57 -16.06
N VAL A 55 6.74 -6.31 -16.74
CA VAL A 55 6.20 -5.94 -18.07
C VAL A 55 4.83 -5.31 -17.96
N ASN A 56 3.97 -5.85 -17.09
CA ASN A 56 2.63 -5.34 -16.84
C ASN A 56 2.39 -5.19 -15.33
N ILE A 57 1.65 -4.14 -14.97
CA ILE A 57 1.08 -3.94 -13.64
C ILE A 57 -0.40 -3.64 -13.84
N PHE A 58 -1.23 -4.40 -13.16
CA PHE A 58 -2.66 -4.18 -13.03
C PHE A 58 -2.89 -3.74 -11.60
N TYR A 59 -3.50 -2.59 -11.41
CA TYR A 59 -3.84 -2.05 -10.10
C TYR A 59 -5.31 -2.30 -9.84
N ASP A 60 -5.64 -2.54 -8.58
CA ASP A 60 -7.03 -2.60 -8.12
C ASP A 60 -7.35 -1.42 -7.21
N ASP A 61 -8.62 -1.32 -6.86
CA ASP A 61 -9.07 -0.33 -5.89
C ASP A 61 -8.54 -0.70 -4.50
N MET A 62 -8.50 0.30 -3.60
CA MET A 62 -8.35 0.02 -2.18
C MET A 62 -9.73 -0.25 -1.60
N TRP A 63 -9.83 -1.26 -0.73
CA TRP A 63 -11.00 -1.49 0.14
C TRP A 63 -12.26 -2.02 -0.55
N ASP A 64 -12.13 -2.77 -1.64
CA ASP A 64 -13.24 -3.42 -2.34
C ASP A 64 -13.34 -4.94 -2.10
N ASP A 65 -12.70 -5.43 -1.03
CA ASP A 65 -12.73 -6.82 -0.53
C ASP A 65 -14.08 -7.29 0.04
N TYR A 66 -15.18 -6.75 -0.51
CA TYR A 66 -16.58 -7.08 -0.25
C TYR A 66 -17.27 -7.79 -1.45
N GLY A 67 -16.49 -8.19 -2.46
CA GLY A 67 -16.93 -8.92 -3.64
C GLY A 67 -18.08 -8.23 -4.39
N TYR A 68 -19.24 -8.88 -4.45
CA TYR A 68 -20.42 -8.32 -5.14
C TYR A 68 -21.04 -7.08 -4.46
N GLY A 69 -20.48 -6.61 -3.34
CA GLY A 69 -20.88 -5.36 -2.65
C GLY A 69 -21.20 -5.53 -1.18
N ASN A 70 -21.50 -6.76 -0.74
CA ASN A 70 -22.03 -7.05 0.60
C ASN A 70 -21.36 -8.25 1.29
N LEU A 71 -20.28 -8.83 0.74
CA LEU A 71 -19.59 -9.91 1.43
C LEU A 71 -18.94 -9.36 2.71
N LYS A 72 -19.09 -10.12 3.80
CA LYS A 72 -18.49 -9.80 5.10
C LYS A 72 -17.45 -10.86 5.45
N TYR A 73 -16.34 -10.41 6.01
CA TYR A 73 -15.31 -11.29 6.56
C TYR A 73 -15.90 -12.24 7.63
N PRO A 74 -15.38 -13.47 7.77
CA PRO A 74 -15.73 -14.34 8.89
C PRO A 74 -15.37 -13.71 10.24
N ASN A 75 -16.18 -13.94 11.27
CA ASN A 75 -15.98 -13.45 12.65
C ASN A 75 -14.85 -14.19 13.40
N ASN A 76 -13.82 -14.65 12.69
CA ASN A 76 -12.70 -15.41 13.21
C ASN A 76 -11.42 -14.54 13.11
N PRO A 77 -10.71 -14.26 14.23
CA PRO A 77 -9.55 -13.36 14.27
C PRO A 77 -8.35 -13.72 13.36
N ILE A 78 -8.41 -14.86 12.66
CA ILE A 78 -7.47 -15.24 11.60
C ILE A 78 -7.68 -14.39 10.34
N PHE A 79 -8.93 -14.03 10.04
CA PHE A 79 -9.31 -13.18 8.92
C PHE A 79 -9.23 -11.70 9.34
N VAL A 80 -8.02 -11.13 9.27
CA VAL A 80 -7.79 -9.71 9.53
C VAL A 80 -8.25 -8.88 8.33
N GLU A 81 -8.86 -7.73 8.56
CA GLU A 81 -9.32 -6.82 7.49
C GLU A 81 -8.18 -6.50 6.48
N GLY A 82 -8.54 -6.43 5.19
CA GLY A 82 -7.62 -6.17 4.11
C GLY A 82 -6.66 -7.32 3.77
N THR A 83 -6.87 -8.53 4.31
CA THR A 83 -6.05 -9.72 3.95
C THR A 83 -6.52 -10.44 2.71
N LEU A 84 -7.72 -10.10 2.21
CA LEU A 84 -8.25 -10.56 0.92
C LEU A 84 -8.25 -9.44 -0.15
N ASP A 85 -8.02 -8.19 0.27
CA ASP A 85 -7.85 -6.96 -0.54
C ASP A 85 -6.50 -6.99 -1.31
N LEU A 86 -6.59 -7.11 -2.63
CA LEU A 86 -5.53 -7.28 -3.62
C LEU A 86 -5.31 -5.99 -4.41
N LEU A 87 -4.42 -5.14 -3.93
CA LEU A 87 -4.12 -3.84 -4.52
C LEU A 87 -3.40 -3.85 -5.88
N ALA A 88 -2.67 -4.92 -6.21
CA ALA A 88 -2.01 -5.03 -7.51
C ALA A 88 -1.62 -6.45 -7.91
N TYR A 89 -1.66 -6.70 -9.22
CA TYR A 89 -1.10 -7.88 -9.88
C TYR A 89 0.05 -7.48 -10.82
N LEU A 90 1.17 -8.19 -10.69
CA LEU A 90 2.44 -7.90 -11.35
C LEU A 90 2.80 -9.07 -12.27
N VAL A 91 3.02 -8.80 -13.55
CA VAL A 91 3.58 -9.78 -14.50
C VAL A 91 5.03 -9.43 -14.80
N TYR A 92 5.92 -10.40 -14.66
CA TYR A 92 7.33 -10.25 -14.98
C TYR A 92 7.68 -10.95 -16.30
N GLU A 93 8.75 -10.51 -16.97
CA GLU A 93 9.25 -11.13 -18.20
C GLU A 93 9.84 -12.53 -17.93
N PRO A 94 9.42 -13.59 -18.64
CA PRO A 94 9.98 -14.94 -18.51
C PRO A 94 11.51 -14.98 -18.48
N GLN A 95 12.06 -15.69 -17.51
CA GLN A 95 13.51 -15.88 -17.34
C GLN A 95 13.96 -17.20 -17.94
N ILE A 96 15.08 -17.16 -18.66
CA ILE A 96 15.68 -18.30 -19.36
C ILE A 96 17.15 -18.43 -18.93
N ASN A 97 17.60 -19.65 -18.66
CA ASN A 97 18.97 -19.98 -18.24
C ASN A 97 19.47 -19.18 -17.02
N SER A 98 18.60 -18.97 -16.03
CA SER A 98 18.93 -18.24 -14.81
C SER A 98 19.98 -18.99 -13.99
N LYS A 99 21.19 -18.44 -13.90
CA LYS A 99 22.35 -19.04 -13.22
C LYS A 99 22.28 -19.00 -11.69
N TRP A 100 21.30 -18.29 -11.13
CA TRP A 100 21.20 -17.98 -9.69
C TRP A 100 19.86 -18.42 -9.10
N SER A 101 19.24 -19.45 -9.69
CA SER A 101 17.92 -19.96 -9.36
C SER A 101 17.90 -21.48 -9.52
N ASP A 102 17.21 -22.19 -8.61
CA ASP A 102 16.99 -23.64 -8.71
C ASP A 102 16.22 -24.05 -9.97
N GLU A 103 15.41 -23.13 -10.50
CA GLU A 103 14.77 -23.25 -11.82
C GLU A 103 15.55 -22.40 -12.84
N LEU A 104 16.08 -23.06 -13.87
CA LEU A 104 16.77 -22.39 -14.99
C LEU A 104 15.81 -21.52 -15.81
N ASN A 105 14.62 -22.05 -16.10
CA ASN A 105 13.61 -21.39 -16.93
C ASN A 105 12.32 -21.27 -16.14
N PHE A 106 11.91 -20.05 -15.82
CA PHE A 106 10.71 -19.78 -15.02
C PHE A 106 10.04 -18.47 -15.41
N TRP A 107 8.73 -18.40 -15.25
CA TRP A 107 7.96 -17.16 -15.28
C TRP A 107 7.57 -16.78 -13.86
N GLN A 108 7.43 -15.48 -13.60
CA GLN A 108 7.10 -14.97 -12.28
C GLN A 108 5.90 -14.04 -12.34
N LEU A 109 4.99 -14.25 -11.39
CA LEU A 109 3.87 -13.38 -11.10
C LEU A 109 4.04 -12.79 -9.70
N GLY A 110 3.45 -11.62 -9.45
CA GLY A 110 3.39 -11.00 -8.13
C GLY A 110 2.00 -10.51 -7.80
N LEU A 111 1.66 -10.52 -6.51
CA LEU A 111 0.40 -10.05 -5.96
C LEU A 111 0.72 -9.18 -4.76
N VAL A 112 0.09 -8.01 -4.63
CA VAL A 112 0.30 -7.05 -3.53
C VAL A 112 -1.03 -6.84 -2.82
N PHE A 113 -1.06 -7.01 -1.50
CA PHE A 113 -2.28 -6.95 -0.68
C PHE A 113 -2.30 -5.70 0.21
N LYS A 114 -3.50 -5.21 0.60
CA LYS A 114 -3.63 -4.19 1.66
C LYS A 114 -3.05 -4.69 2.97
N ASN A 115 -3.11 -5.99 3.26
CA ASN A 115 -2.58 -6.56 4.50
C ASN A 115 -2.07 -8.00 4.30
N MET A 116 -0.95 -8.32 4.97
CA MET A 116 -0.37 -9.68 5.04
C MET A 116 -0.20 -10.14 6.49
N SER A 117 -0.93 -9.55 7.45
CA SER A 117 -0.90 -9.97 8.84
C SER A 117 -1.62 -11.31 9.03
N ASN A 118 -0.92 -12.30 9.57
CA ASN A 118 -1.53 -13.55 10.04
C ASN A 118 -1.39 -13.64 11.56
N THR A 119 -2.48 -13.89 12.28
CA THR A 119 -2.53 -13.93 13.76
C THR A 119 -2.16 -15.30 14.34
N THR A 120 -2.17 -16.37 13.53
CA THR A 120 -2.00 -17.76 13.97
C THR A 120 -0.70 -18.42 13.53
N GLY A 121 0.21 -17.68 12.88
CA GLY A 121 1.51 -18.23 12.48
C GLY A 121 1.41 -19.31 11.41
N SER A 122 0.60 -19.07 10.36
CA SER A 122 0.69 -19.85 9.11
C SER A 122 2.15 -20.01 8.69
N ILE A 123 2.49 -21.18 8.14
CA ILE A 123 3.87 -21.63 7.96
C ILE A 123 4.72 -20.67 7.06
N HIS A 124 4.08 -19.75 6.32
CA HIS A 124 4.71 -18.93 5.28
C HIS A 124 4.33 -17.43 5.25
N ASP A 125 3.93 -16.82 6.37
CA ASP A 125 3.49 -15.40 6.41
C ASP A 125 2.46 -15.08 5.29
N PHE A 126 1.47 -15.96 5.12
CA PHE A 126 0.46 -15.86 4.06
C PHE A 126 -0.89 -15.46 4.70
N PRO A 127 -1.71 -14.60 4.04
CA PRO A 127 -3.04 -14.23 4.53
C PRO A 127 -3.95 -15.46 4.57
N GLN A 128 -5.12 -15.39 5.21
CA GLN A 128 -6.07 -16.52 5.21
C GLN A 128 -6.87 -16.58 3.89
N ALA A 129 -6.15 -16.57 2.77
CA ALA A 129 -6.67 -16.45 1.42
C ALA A 129 -6.48 -17.75 0.63
N ILE A 130 -7.39 -17.99 -0.31
CA ILE A 130 -7.19 -18.84 -1.47
C ILE A 130 -7.16 -17.94 -2.70
N ILE A 131 -6.18 -18.18 -3.58
CA ILE A 131 -5.94 -17.38 -4.77
C ILE A 131 -5.91 -18.33 -5.96
N ASN A 132 -6.76 -18.07 -6.95
CA ASN A 132 -6.76 -18.77 -8.22
C ASN A 132 -6.42 -17.78 -9.34
N ILE A 133 -5.34 -18.08 -10.07
CA ILE A 133 -4.98 -17.35 -11.30
C ILE A 133 -5.25 -18.28 -12.48
N TYR A 134 -6.37 -18.08 -13.15
CA TYR A 134 -6.74 -18.79 -14.37
C TYR A 134 -6.10 -18.08 -15.57
N ILE A 135 -5.42 -18.82 -16.46
CA ILE A 135 -4.64 -18.27 -17.56
C ILE A 135 -5.01 -18.98 -18.87
N ASP A 136 -5.44 -18.19 -19.85
CA ASP A 136 -5.59 -18.51 -21.28
C ASP A 136 -4.29 -18.14 -22.01
N VAL A 137 -3.75 -19.09 -22.78
CA VAL A 137 -2.49 -18.98 -23.53
C VAL A 137 -2.63 -19.46 -25.00
N ASP A 138 -3.63 -20.28 -25.32
CA ASP A 138 -3.82 -20.86 -26.66
C ASP A 138 -5.30 -21.23 -26.91
N GLU A 139 -5.64 -21.60 -28.15
CA GLU A 139 -7.00 -22.04 -28.47
C GLU A 139 -7.40 -23.33 -27.71
N GLY A 140 -8.49 -23.27 -26.93
CA GLY A 140 -9.00 -24.40 -26.14
C GLY A 140 -9.31 -24.01 -24.70
N GLY A 141 -9.33 -24.97 -23.78
CA GLY A 141 -9.50 -24.65 -22.34
C GLY A 141 -10.94 -24.78 -21.80
N SER A 142 -11.20 -24.12 -20.67
CA SER A 142 -12.46 -24.21 -19.91
C SER A 142 -13.10 -22.86 -19.63
N ILE A 143 -14.44 -22.82 -19.66
CA ILE A 143 -15.26 -21.69 -19.18
C ILE A 143 -15.84 -21.90 -17.76
N ASN A 144 -15.57 -23.06 -17.16
CA ASN A 144 -15.94 -23.42 -15.79
C ASN A 144 -14.73 -23.32 -14.86
N THR A 145 -14.94 -23.11 -13.57
CA THR A 145 -13.85 -23.10 -12.57
C THR A 145 -13.26 -24.49 -12.31
N LEU A 146 -12.06 -24.54 -11.71
CA LEU A 146 -11.28 -25.78 -11.47
C LEU A 146 -12.10 -26.87 -10.78
N TYR A 147 -12.91 -26.46 -9.81
CA TYR A 147 -13.90 -27.27 -9.13
C TYR A 147 -15.28 -26.68 -9.45
N PRO A 148 -16.07 -27.30 -10.33
CA PRO A 148 -17.36 -26.75 -10.75
C PRO A 148 -18.21 -26.30 -9.56
N LEU A 149 -18.77 -25.10 -9.66
CA LEU A 149 -19.61 -24.46 -8.64
C LEU A 149 -18.89 -24.01 -7.35
N CYS A 150 -17.56 -24.09 -7.26
CA CYS A 150 -16.83 -23.68 -6.06
C CYS A 150 -16.88 -22.15 -5.86
N GLU A 151 -16.29 -21.37 -6.77
CA GLU A 151 -16.27 -19.91 -6.71
C GLU A 151 -17.60 -19.28 -7.17
N LYS A 152 -18.44 -20.05 -7.88
CA LYS A 152 -19.76 -19.67 -8.44
C LYS A 152 -19.72 -18.50 -9.43
N VAL A 153 -18.71 -18.51 -10.30
CA VAL A 153 -18.59 -17.63 -11.45
C VAL A 153 -18.43 -18.43 -12.74
N SER A 154 -18.62 -17.75 -13.87
CA SER A 154 -18.31 -18.24 -15.22
C SER A 154 -17.28 -17.32 -15.89
N PHE A 155 -16.47 -17.88 -16.79
CA PHE A 155 -15.49 -17.10 -17.56
C PHE A 155 -16.06 -16.60 -18.89
N ASP A 156 -15.36 -15.68 -19.54
CA ASP A 156 -15.70 -15.22 -20.89
C ASP A 156 -15.51 -16.37 -21.90
N PRO A 157 -16.53 -16.75 -22.68
CA PRO A 157 -16.40 -17.78 -23.72
C PRO A 157 -15.38 -17.46 -24.83
N ASN A 158 -14.95 -16.20 -24.96
CA ASN A 158 -13.89 -15.81 -25.89
C ASN A 158 -12.48 -16.08 -25.33
N HIS A 159 -12.34 -16.24 -24.01
CA HIS A 159 -11.08 -16.44 -23.30
C HIS A 159 -11.16 -17.61 -22.29
N PRO A 160 -11.49 -18.83 -22.75
CA PRO A 160 -11.42 -20.05 -21.94
C PRO A 160 -9.99 -20.31 -21.42
N TRP A 161 -9.85 -20.66 -20.15
CA TRP A 161 -8.53 -20.83 -19.54
C TRP A 161 -7.91 -22.22 -19.79
N ASP A 162 -6.61 -22.25 -20.03
CA ASP A 162 -5.82 -23.47 -20.25
C ASP A 162 -5.35 -24.12 -18.94
N PHE A 163 -4.87 -23.31 -18.00
CA PHE A 163 -4.45 -23.75 -16.68
C PHE A 163 -4.78 -22.74 -15.59
N VAL A 164 -4.84 -23.24 -14.36
CA VAL A 164 -4.98 -22.44 -13.15
C VAL A 164 -3.76 -22.61 -12.28
N ILE A 165 -3.35 -21.52 -11.62
CA ILE A 165 -2.42 -21.55 -10.50
C ILE A 165 -3.24 -21.37 -9.23
N ASN A 166 -3.40 -22.47 -8.49
CA ASN A 166 -4.12 -22.53 -7.23
C ASN A 166 -3.15 -22.41 -6.05
N ILE A 167 -3.40 -21.46 -5.15
CA ILE A 167 -2.56 -21.14 -4.00
C ILE A 167 -3.45 -20.98 -2.76
N ASP A 168 -2.98 -21.45 -1.60
CA ASP A 168 -3.68 -21.29 -0.33
C ASP A 168 -2.72 -21.04 0.85
N SER A 169 -3.29 -20.72 2.02
CA SER A 169 -2.55 -20.35 3.23
C SER A 169 -1.92 -21.52 4.00
N TYR A 170 -2.16 -22.76 3.57
CA TYR A 170 -1.76 -23.97 4.27
C TYR A 170 -0.58 -24.69 3.60
N HIS A 171 -0.58 -24.76 2.27
CA HIS A 171 0.44 -25.49 1.52
C HIS A 171 1.68 -24.63 1.21
N LYS A 172 2.87 -25.23 1.38
CA LYS A 172 4.17 -24.60 1.07
C LYS A 172 4.37 -24.27 -0.43
N TYR A 173 3.63 -24.94 -1.29
CA TYR A 173 3.70 -24.79 -2.74
C TYR A 173 2.29 -24.62 -3.29
N GLY A 174 2.15 -23.76 -4.29
CA GLY A 174 0.93 -23.69 -5.09
C GLY A 174 0.90 -24.85 -6.08
N LYS A 175 -0.20 -24.99 -6.80
CA LYS A 175 -0.39 -26.02 -7.84
C LYS A 175 -0.75 -25.35 -9.16
N LEU A 176 0.05 -25.60 -10.19
CA LEU A 176 -0.38 -25.41 -11.58
C LEU A 176 -1.17 -26.65 -11.98
N ILE A 177 -2.39 -26.47 -12.48
CA ILE A 177 -3.31 -27.54 -12.90
C ILE A 177 -3.90 -27.16 -14.27
N SER A 178 -3.77 -28.01 -15.28
CA SER A 178 -4.42 -27.81 -16.59
C SER A 178 -5.94 -28.04 -16.51
N TYR A 179 -6.70 -27.47 -17.45
CA TYR A 179 -8.17 -27.55 -17.46
C TYR A 179 -8.71 -28.99 -17.52
N ASP A 180 -8.02 -29.86 -18.26
CA ASP A 180 -8.27 -31.30 -18.39
C ASP A 180 -7.72 -32.12 -17.21
N LYS A 181 -6.97 -31.49 -16.30
CA LYS A 181 -6.29 -32.08 -15.14
C LYS A 181 -5.22 -33.12 -15.49
N SER A 182 -4.74 -33.18 -16.75
CA SER A 182 -3.67 -34.08 -17.16
C SER A 182 -2.29 -33.62 -16.67
N ILE A 183 -2.09 -32.32 -16.47
CA ILE A 183 -0.87 -31.72 -15.94
C ILE A 183 -1.17 -31.15 -14.55
N GLN A 184 -0.48 -31.66 -13.53
CA GLN A 184 -0.44 -31.07 -12.20
C GLN A 184 1.02 -30.94 -11.74
N LYS A 185 1.46 -29.72 -11.39
CA LYS A 185 2.81 -29.43 -10.90
C LYS A 185 2.79 -28.47 -9.72
N ASN A 186 3.77 -28.61 -8.82
CA ASN A 186 3.98 -27.65 -7.76
C ASN A 186 4.63 -26.37 -8.32
N VAL A 187 4.17 -25.20 -7.89
CA VAL A 187 4.79 -23.90 -8.14
C VAL A 187 5.37 -23.34 -6.85
N ARG A 188 6.50 -22.63 -6.94
CA ARG A 188 7.16 -22.03 -5.77
C ARG A 188 6.48 -20.72 -5.40
N ILE A 189 6.20 -20.52 -4.12
CA ILE A 189 5.63 -19.29 -3.57
C ILE A 189 6.66 -18.65 -2.62
N TYR A 190 6.75 -17.32 -2.65
CA TYR A 190 7.54 -16.52 -1.73
C TYR A 190 6.67 -15.38 -1.17
N SER A 191 6.52 -15.30 0.16
CA SER A 191 5.81 -14.19 0.82
C SER A 191 6.78 -13.15 1.37
N PHE A 192 6.39 -11.87 1.31
CA PHE A 192 7.14 -10.71 1.82
C PHE A 192 6.22 -9.83 2.63
N LYS A 193 6.14 -10.09 3.94
CA LYS A 193 5.28 -9.37 4.87
C LYS A 193 5.52 -7.86 4.89
N GLU A 194 6.78 -7.41 4.81
CA GLU A 194 7.17 -6.00 4.86
C GLU A 194 6.81 -5.21 3.58
N ARG A 195 6.60 -5.93 2.46
CA ARG A 195 6.16 -5.40 1.17
C ARG A 195 4.71 -5.76 0.85
N LYS A 196 4.05 -6.46 1.78
CA LYS A 196 2.71 -7.04 1.63
C LYS A 196 2.51 -7.81 0.31
N MET A 197 3.53 -8.55 -0.12
CA MET A 197 3.62 -9.09 -1.48
C MET A 197 3.83 -10.60 -1.48
N ILE A 198 3.18 -11.29 -2.41
CA ILE A 198 3.41 -12.70 -2.75
C ILE A 198 4.05 -12.74 -4.15
N LEU A 199 5.12 -13.53 -4.33
CA LEU A 199 5.66 -13.88 -5.64
C LEU A 199 5.44 -15.36 -5.92
N ILE A 200 5.03 -15.65 -7.15
CA ILE A 200 4.72 -16.99 -7.65
C ILE A 200 5.70 -17.29 -8.78
N ARG A 201 6.40 -18.42 -8.69
CA ARG A 201 7.38 -18.87 -9.69
C ARG A 201 6.88 -20.15 -10.35
N ILE A 202 6.70 -20.07 -11.67
CA ILE A 202 6.10 -21.09 -12.53
C ILE A 202 7.19 -21.68 -13.44
N PRO A 203 7.47 -22.99 -13.39
CA PRO A 203 8.51 -23.59 -14.23
C PRO A 203 8.09 -23.66 -15.70
N LEU A 204 8.99 -23.25 -16.59
CA LEU A 204 8.81 -23.24 -18.05
C LEU A 204 9.35 -24.53 -18.69
N ASP A 205 8.92 -25.67 -18.13
CA ASP A 205 9.51 -26.99 -18.40
C ASP A 205 8.64 -27.92 -19.28
N ASN A 206 7.33 -27.67 -19.34
CA ASN A 206 6.33 -28.50 -20.03
C ASN A 206 5.77 -27.80 -21.28
N SER A 207 5.02 -28.55 -22.11
CA SER A 207 4.46 -28.06 -23.37
C SER A 207 3.49 -26.89 -23.19
N LEU A 208 2.77 -26.82 -22.08
CA LEU A 208 1.78 -25.78 -21.82
C LEU A 208 2.46 -24.47 -21.40
N THR A 209 3.33 -24.52 -20.37
CA THR A 209 4.00 -23.32 -19.88
C THR A 209 5.06 -22.79 -20.85
N LYS A 210 5.67 -23.62 -21.70
CA LYS A 210 6.61 -23.15 -22.72
C LYS A 210 6.00 -22.19 -23.74
N LYS A 211 4.69 -22.25 -24.03
CA LYS A 211 4.01 -21.30 -24.95
C LYS A 211 4.13 -19.83 -24.51
N ILE A 212 4.33 -19.59 -23.22
CA ILE A 212 4.56 -18.25 -22.64
C ILE A 212 5.86 -17.63 -23.19
N LEU A 213 6.85 -18.44 -23.59
CA LEU A 213 8.11 -17.98 -24.19
C LEU A 213 7.91 -17.38 -25.59
N ASP A 214 6.80 -17.67 -26.27
CA ASP A 214 6.48 -17.12 -27.59
C ASP A 214 6.17 -15.61 -27.54
N LYS A 215 6.05 -15.03 -26.33
CA LYS A 215 5.62 -13.64 -26.08
C LYS A 215 4.28 -13.27 -26.75
N ARG A 216 3.43 -14.27 -26.94
CA ARG A 216 2.01 -14.08 -27.27
C ARG A 216 1.29 -13.32 -26.15
N LYS A 217 0.15 -12.72 -26.47
CA LYS A 217 -0.77 -12.22 -25.46
C LYS A 217 -1.36 -13.38 -24.66
N THR A 218 -1.59 -13.18 -23.38
CA THR A 218 -2.26 -14.14 -22.49
C THR A 218 -3.39 -13.43 -21.74
N TYR A 219 -4.45 -14.15 -21.37
CA TYR A 219 -5.62 -13.56 -20.70
C TYR A 219 -5.78 -14.17 -19.31
N HIS A 220 -5.73 -13.33 -18.28
CA HIS A 220 -5.66 -13.80 -16.89
C HIS A 220 -6.90 -13.40 -16.11
N TYR A 221 -7.46 -14.33 -15.33
CA TYR A 221 -8.43 -14.04 -14.29
C TYR A 221 -7.77 -14.28 -12.94
N VAL A 222 -7.61 -13.22 -12.14
CA VAL A 222 -7.00 -13.29 -10.81
C VAL A 222 -8.12 -13.12 -9.78
N VAL A 223 -8.43 -14.17 -9.02
CA VAL A 223 -9.51 -14.14 -8.03
C VAL A 223 -9.02 -14.55 -6.64
N VAL A 224 -9.54 -13.88 -5.62
CA VAL A 224 -9.21 -14.08 -4.20
C VAL A 224 -10.47 -14.41 -3.41
N GLY A 225 -10.38 -15.39 -2.52
CA GLY A 225 -11.42 -15.70 -1.55
C GLY A 225 -10.84 -16.12 -0.20
N GLY A 226 -11.69 -16.27 0.82
CA GLY A 226 -11.24 -16.79 2.12
C GLY A 226 -10.93 -18.29 2.08
N TYR A 227 -9.79 -18.70 2.63
CA TYR A 227 -9.40 -20.12 2.65
C TYR A 227 -10.00 -20.89 3.83
N SER A 228 -10.52 -22.09 3.55
CA SER A 228 -10.99 -23.07 4.52
C SER A 228 -10.70 -24.48 4.06
N ILE A 229 -9.93 -25.25 4.84
CA ILE A 229 -9.63 -26.68 4.56
C ILE A 229 -10.86 -27.61 4.65
N TYR A 230 -11.99 -27.11 5.17
CA TYR A 230 -13.21 -27.89 5.39
C TYR A 230 -14.27 -27.67 4.31
N ASP A 231 -14.15 -26.62 3.50
CA ASP A 231 -15.14 -26.26 2.48
C ASP A 231 -14.75 -26.79 1.08
N PHE A 232 -15.75 -27.03 0.24
CA PHE A 232 -15.54 -27.55 -1.11
C PHE A 232 -14.68 -26.62 -1.98
N GLY A 233 -13.61 -27.18 -2.57
CA GLY A 233 -12.61 -26.45 -3.35
C GLY A 233 -11.79 -25.45 -2.53
N ASN A 234 -11.80 -25.58 -1.20
CA ASN A 234 -11.10 -24.76 -0.22
C ASN A 234 -11.55 -23.28 -0.09
N PHE A 235 -12.61 -22.86 -0.80
CA PHE A 235 -13.24 -21.55 -0.61
C PHE A 235 -14.25 -21.61 0.54
N ILE A 236 -14.06 -20.76 1.54
CA ILE A 236 -14.94 -20.61 2.71
C ILE A 236 -16.41 -20.46 2.31
N SER A 237 -17.31 -21.04 3.10
CA SER A 237 -18.75 -20.84 2.94
C SER A 237 -19.14 -19.38 3.18
N ILE A 238 -20.21 -18.93 2.51
CA ILE A 238 -20.83 -17.61 2.74
C ILE A 238 -22.27 -17.87 3.20
N ASP A 239 -22.60 -17.41 4.39
CA ASP A 239 -23.94 -17.43 4.99
C ASP A 239 -24.58 -16.04 4.95
N ILE A 240 -25.84 -15.90 5.37
CA ILE A 240 -26.54 -14.60 5.44
C ILE A 240 -25.76 -13.61 6.32
N GLU A 241 -25.37 -14.04 7.53
CA GLU A 241 -24.54 -13.29 8.45
C GLU A 241 -23.24 -14.05 8.77
N PRO A 242 -22.11 -13.35 8.96
CA PRO A 242 -20.81 -13.98 9.16
C PRO A 242 -20.77 -14.70 10.50
N ASN A 243 -20.03 -15.81 10.56
CA ASN A 243 -19.75 -16.49 11.81
C ASN A 243 -18.28 -16.93 11.89
N ARG A 244 -17.90 -17.75 12.87
CA ARG A 244 -16.48 -18.15 13.05
C ARG A 244 -15.94 -19.09 11.97
N LYS A 245 -16.79 -19.60 11.08
CA LYS A 245 -16.45 -20.60 10.05
C LYS A 245 -16.84 -20.18 8.63
N SER A 246 -17.70 -19.17 8.47
CA SER A 246 -18.19 -18.68 7.18
C SER A 246 -18.19 -17.15 7.11
N GLY A 247 -18.04 -16.62 5.90
CA GLY A 247 -18.29 -15.21 5.60
C GLY A 247 -19.78 -14.88 5.62
N GLY A 248 -20.12 -13.59 5.59
CA GLY A 248 -21.50 -13.10 5.57
C GLY A 248 -21.90 -12.53 4.21
N GLY A 249 -23.19 -12.23 4.03
CA GLY A 249 -23.74 -11.58 2.84
C GLY A 249 -24.48 -12.49 1.86
N ALA A 250 -24.62 -13.79 2.10
CA ALA A 250 -25.35 -14.67 1.18
C ALA A 250 -26.88 -14.53 1.32
N TYR A 251 -27.55 -13.87 0.37
CA TYR A 251 -29.02 -13.90 0.25
C TYR A 251 -29.57 -14.97 -0.70
N CYS A 252 -28.74 -15.53 -1.59
CA CYS A 252 -29.12 -16.62 -2.49
C CYS A 252 -27.97 -17.62 -2.73
N LYS A 253 -28.27 -18.76 -3.36
CA LYS A 253 -27.27 -19.83 -3.56
C LYS A 253 -26.19 -19.49 -4.59
N LEU A 254 -26.45 -18.57 -5.53
CA LEU A 254 -25.53 -18.26 -6.64
C LEU A 254 -24.44 -17.23 -6.29
N ILE A 255 -24.53 -16.58 -5.13
CA ILE A 255 -23.58 -15.52 -4.72
C ILE A 255 -22.13 -16.02 -4.81
N PRO A 256 -21.27 -15.33 -5.59
CA PRO A 256 -19.85 -15.64 -5.71
C PRO A 256 -19.15 -15.73 -4.36
N LYS A 257 -18.17 -16.63 -4.24
CA LYS A 257 -17.29 -16.74 -3.06
C LYS A 257 -16.01 -15.89 -3.19
N ILE A 258 -15.96 -15.03 -4.20
CA ILE A 258 -14.83 -14.14 -4.51
C ILE A 258 -15.01 -12.89 -3.66
N PHE A 259 -14.06 -12.66 -2.76
CA PHE A 259 -13.97 -11.42 -1.97
C PHE A 259 -13.37 -10.30 -2.81
N ASP A 260 -12.42 -10.63 -3.69
CA ASP A 260 -11.72 -9.64 -4.50
C ASP A 260 -11.16 -10.23 -5.81
N MET A 261 -11.02 -9.42 -6.86
CA MET A 261 -10.48 -9.83 -8.17
C MET A 261 -10.04 -8.66 -9.09
N ILE A 262 -8.87 -8.84 -9.71
CA ILE A 262 -8.38 -7.89 -10.72
C ILE A 262 -9.30 -7.88 -11.94
N LEU A 263 -9.77 -6.70 -12.31
CA LEU A 263 -10.56 -6.44 -13.52
C LEU A 263 -9.87 -5.50 -14.52
N PRO A 264 -10.29 -5.51 -15.80
CA PRO A 264 -10.04 -4.41 -16.72
C PRO A 264 -10.50 -3.06 -16.16
N TYR A 265 -9.70 -2.01 -16.38
CA TYR A 265 -9.87 -0.67 -15.78
C TYR A 265 -11.26 -0.02 -15.96
N ASN A 266 -12.00 -0.42 -16.99
CA ASN A 266 -13.32 0.11 -17.33
C ASN A 266 -14.48 -0.70 -16.72
N LEU A 267 -14.21 -1.70 -15.88
CA LEU A 267 -15.21 -2.53 -15.22
C LEU A 267 -15.14 -2.35 -13.70
N ASN A 268 -16.29 -2.52 -13.03
CA ASN A 268 -16.38 -2.44 -11.57
C ASN A 268 -16.69 -3.83 -10.97
N GLN A 269 -15.93 -4.22 -9.95
CA GLN A 269 -16.06 -5.51 -9.24
C GLN A 269 -17.49 -5.78 -8.77
N LYS A 270 -18.14 -4.79 -8.14
CA LYS A 270 -19.49 -4.90 -7.62
C LYS A 270 -20.50 -5.22 -8.71
N GLU A 271 -20.41 -4.55 -9.85
CA GLU A 271 -21.30 -4.73 -11.00
C GLU A 271 -21.11 -6.10 -11.64
N VAL A 272 -19.85 -6.48 -11.89
CA VAL A 272 -19.47 -7.77 -12.50
C VAL A 272 -19.95 -8.93 -11.63
N LEU A 273 -19.61 -8.94 -10.34
CA LEU A 273 -19.98 -10.01 -9.41
C LEU A 273 -21.46 -10.02 -9.02
N SER A 274 -22.20 -8.93 -9.27
CA SER A 274 -23.67 -8.89 -9.15
C SER A 274 -24.40 -9.41 -10.40
N GLY A 275 -23.70 -9.68 -11.50
CA GLY A 275 -24.27 -10.08 -12.79
C GLY A 275 -24.87 -11.50 -12.88
N TYR A 276 -25.21 -12.13 -11.75
CA TYR A 276 -25.88 -13.44 -11.72
C TYR A 276 -27.41 -13.32 -11.83
N ASN A 277 -28.07 -14.41 -12.22
CA ASN A 277 -29.52 -14.48 -12.31
C ASN A 277 -30.03 -15.77 -11.67
N GLU A 278 -30.73 -15.65 -10.55
CA GLU A 278 -31.27 -16.80 -9.79
C GLU A 278 -32.39 -17.54 -10.55
N VAL A 279 -33.28 -16.81 -11.22
CA VAL A 279 -34.41 -17.40 -11.98
C VAL A 279 -33.90 -18.25 -13.14
N SER A 280 -32.85 -17.80 -13.82
CA SER A 280 -32.22 -18.50 -14.96
C SER A 280 -31.08 -19.43 -14.55
N ASN A 281 -30.73 -19.51 -13.26
CA ASN A 281 -29.57 -20.24 -12.73
C ASN A 281 -28.24 -19.89 -13.46
N ILE A 282 -28.02 -18.60 -13.74
CA ILE A 282 -26.82 -18.09 -14.43
C ILE A 282 -25.88 -17.48 -13.39
N TYR A 283 -24.61 -17.92 -13.39
CA TYR A 283 -23.55 -17.35 -12.56
C TYR A 283 -23.05 -16.01 -13.11
N ALA A 284 -22.49 -15.16 -12.23
CA ALA A 284 -21.80 -13.95 -12.66
C ALA A 284 -20.68 -14.30 -13.65
N ARG A 285 -20.56 -13.52 -14.73
CA ARG A 285 -19.47 -13.67 -15.70
C ARG A 285 -18.36 -12.70 -15.38
N ILE A 286 -17.16 -13.23 -15.16
CA ILE A 286 -15.95 -12.44 -14.96
C ILE A 286 -15.14 -12.35 -16.27
N TYR A 287 -14.36 -11.28 -16.40
CA TYR A 287 -13.60 -10.94 -17.61
C TYR A 287 -12.10 -10.92 -17.32
N PRO A 288 -11.25 -11.34 -18.26
CA PRO A 288 -9.82 -11.40 -18.01
C PRO A 288 -9.16 -10.04 -18.25
N ILE A 289 -8.00 -9.85 -17.64
CA ILE A 289 -7.04 -8.82 -18.04
C ILE A 289 -6.15 -9.36 -19.17
N GLU A 290 -5.96 -8.54 -20.22
CA GLU A 290 -5.01 -8.82 -21.30
C GLU A 290 -3.58 -8.52 -20.85
N VAL A 291 -2.70 -9.52 -20.97
CA VAL A 291 -1.28 -9.45 -20.64
C VAL A 291 -0.46 -9.53 -21.92
N ASP A 292 0.26 -8.45 -22.25
CA ASP A 292 1.17 -8.39 -23.40
C ASP A 292 2.63 -8.30 -22.93
N LEU A 293 3.35 -9.41 -23.04
CA LEU A 293 4.77 -9.53 -22.64
C LEU A 293 5.74 -8.69 -23.51
N ASN A 294 5.27 -8.07 -24.59
CA ASN A 294 6.03 -7.11 -25.41
C ASN A 294 5.75 -5.65 -25.01
N SER A 295 4.69 -5.41 -24.23
CA SER A 295 4.32 -4.06 -23.82
C SER A 295 5.34 -3.47 -22.85
N ASN A 296 5.56 -2.15 -22.96
CA ASN A 296 6.37 -1.37 -22.03
C ASN A 296 5.51 -0.28 -21.37
N ASN A 297 4.22 -0.58 -21.17
CA ASN A 297 3.19 0.39 -20.82
C ASN A 297 3.17 0.70 -19.31
N PHE A 298 4.24 1.34 -18.83
CA PHE A 298 4.19 2.03 -17.55
C PHE A 298 3.34 3.29 -17.69
N ILE A 299 2.18 3.31 -17.04
CA ILE A 299 1.24 4.43 -17.11
C ILE A 299 1.89 5.68 -16.53
N ASN A 300 2.13 6.69 -17.38
CA ASN A 300 2.73 7.96 -16.97
C ASN A 300 1.67 8.87 -16.32
N ASN A 301 1.31 8.55 -15.07
CA ASN A 301 0.29 9.26 -14.29
C ASN A 301 0.61 10.74 -13.98
N ASN A 302 1.83 11.21 -14.27
CA ASN A 302 2.33 12.53 -13.87
C ASN A 302 1.48 13.72 -14.37
N GLU A 303 0.83 13.63 -15.53
CA GLU A 303 -0.02 14.72 -16.02
C GLU A 303 -1.36 14.80 -15.26
N TYR A 304 -1.97 13.65 -14.96
CA TYR A 304 -3.19 13.58 -14.17
C TYR A 304 -2.94 14.01 -12.71
N ILE A 305 -1.84 13.55 -12.11
CA ILE A 305 -1.44 13.96 -10.75
C ILE A 305 -1.34 15.49 -10.66
N LYS A 306 -0.65 16.15 -11.62
CA LYS A 306 -0.54 17.62 -11.64
C LYS A 306 -1.89 18.34 -11.81
N LYS A 307 -2.84 17.76 -12.55
CA LYS A 307 -4.21 18.32 -12.67
C LYS A 307 -4.95 18.23 -11.34
N ILE A 308 -4.88 17.06 -10.68
CA ILE A 308 -5.48 16.80 -9.37
C ILE A 308 -4.88 17.74 -8.31
N GLU A 309 -3.56 17.86 -8.23
CA GLU A 309 -2.86 18.76 -7.29
C GLU A 309 -3.29 20.21 -7.43
N LYS A 310 -3.47 20.70 -8.66
CA LYS A 310 -3.95 22.07 -8.92
C LYS A 310 -5.39 22.28 -8.42
N ILE A 311 -6.25 21.28 -8.54
CA ILE A 311 -7.64 21.36 -8.05
C ILE A 311 -7.65 21.35 -6.52
N ILE A 312 -6.88 20.46 -5.89
CA ILE A 312 -6.68 20.44 -4.43
C ILE A 312 -6.17 21.81 -3.93
N GLU A 313 -5.25 22.46 -4.63
CA GLU A 313 -4.74 23.79 -4.27
C GLU A 313 -5.83 24.86 -4.30
N LEU A 314 -6.74 24.81 -5.29
CA LEU A 314 -7.88 25.72 -5.40
C LEU A 314 -8.90 25.49 -4.29
N THR A 315 -9.33 24.24 -4.07
CA THR A 315 -10.28 23.89 -3.00
C THR A 315 -9.74 24.23 -1.61
N ASN A 316 -8.43 24.06 -1.38
CA ASN A 316 -7.82 24.44 -0.10
C ASN A 316 -7.77 25.98 0.11
N LYS A 317 -7.68 26.79 -0.95
CA LYS A 317 -7.82 28.25 -0.85
C LYS A 317 -9.24 28.66 -0.47
N GLU A 318 -10.25 28.00 -1.04
CA GLU A 318 -11.67 28.24 -0.71
C GLU A 318 -11.97 27.88 0.75
N LYS A 319 -11.52 26.69 1.20
CA LYS A 319 -11.63 26.25 2.62
C LYS A 319 -10.95 27.23 3.59
N ILE A 320 -9.78 27.78 3.24
CA ILE A 320 -9.10 28.79 4.06
C ILE A 320 -9.96 30.06 4.21
N GLU A 321 -10.62 30.52 3.15
CA GLU A 321 -11.47 31.71 3.21
C GLU A 321 -12.75 31.48 4.01
N GLU A 322 -13.35 30.28 3.91
CA GLU A 322 -14.46 29.86 4.78
C GLU A 322 -14.06 29.86 6.26
N ILE A 323 -12.87 29.33 6.59
CA ILE A 323 -12.33 29.32 7.97
C ILE A 323 -12.07 30.74 8.48
N LYS A 324 -11.57 31.66 7.64
CA LYS A 324 -11.41 33.08 8.03
C LYS A 324 -12.74 33.75 8.37
N ASN A 325 -13.80 33.43 7.64
CA ASN A 325 -15.12 33.99 7.91
C ASN A 325 -15.66 33.44 9.23
N LYS A 326 -15.59 32.12 9.46
CA LYS A 326 -15.93 31.51 10.77
C LYS A 326 -15.12 32.11 11.93
N LEU A 327 -13.83 32.42 11.73
CA LEU A 327 -13.01 33.05 12.78
C LEU A 327 -13.54 34.43 13.21
N LYS A 328 -14.05 35.24 12.27
CA LYS A 328 -14.66 36.56 12.59
C LYS A 328 -15.90 36.41 13.46
N ASP A 329 -16.69 35.37 13.23
CA ASP A 329 -17.89 35.07 14.04
C ASP A 329 -17.49 34.54 15.43
N ILE A 330 -16.49 33.66 15.48
CA ILE A 330 -15.96 33.02 16.70
C ILE A 330 -15.34 34.03 17.68
N GLN A 331 -14.70 35.10 17.21
CA GLN A 331 -14.10 36.13 18.08
C GLN A 331 -15.10 36.85 19.02
N ASN A 332 -16.41 36.63 18.85
CA ASN A 332 -17.46 37.20 19.69
C ASN A 332 -18.00 36.24 20.76
N ASN A 333 -17.55 34.97 20.81
CA ASN A 333 -18.05 33.93 21.72
C ASN A 333 -16.93 33.29 22.56
N GLU A 334 -17.31 32.71 23.70
CA GLU A 334 -16.41 31.98 24.60
C GLU A 334 -16.14 30.57 24.03
N TYR A 335 -15.06 30.43 23.25
CA TYR A 335 -14.72 29.21 22.50
C TYR A 335 -13.64 28.37 23.19
N ASP A 336 -13.60 27.06 22.88
CA ASP A 336 -12.49 26.20 23.31
C ASP A 336 -11.15 26.73 22.75
N LYS A 337 -10.17 26.91 23.64
CA LYS A 337 -8.82 27.36 23.30
C LYS A 337 -8.09 26.37 22.39
N VAL A 338 -8.36 25.07 22.51
CA VAL A 338 -7.77 24.04 21.65
C VAL A 338 -8.22 24.24 20.22
N ASP A 339 -9.54 24.35 19.98
CA ASP A 339 -10.10 24.63 18.66
C ASP A 339 -9.59 25.94 18.08
N LEU A 340 -9.54 27.01 18.88
CA LEU A 340 -8.99 28.29 18.45
C LEU A 340 -7.52 28.18 18.02
N GLY A 341 -6.71 27.41 18.77
CA GLY A 341 -5.32 27.10 18.41
C GLY A 341 -5.20 26.31 17.09
N ILE A 342 -6.12 25.38 16.84
CA ILE A 342 -6.21 24.60 15.58
C ILE A 342 -6.65 25.48 14.41
N ILE A 343 -7.59 26.41 14.61
CA ILE A 343 -8.05 27.34 13.58
C ILE A 343 -6.90 28.27 13.17
N TYR A 344 -6.18 28.88 14.14
CA TYR A 344 -5.00 29.67 13.83
C TYR A 344 -3.91 28.86 13.11
N PHE A 345 -3.75 27.58 13.45
CA PHE A 345 -2.84 26.69 12.72
C PHE A 345 -3.26 26.52 11.25
N LYS A 346 -4.54 26.22 10.99
CA LYS A 346 -5.10 26.03 9.63
C LYS A 346 -5.03 27.31 8.78
N LEU A 347 -5.06 28.48 9.41
CA LEU A 347 -4.87 29.79 8.75
C LEU A 347 -3.40 30.19 8.54
N ASN A 348 -2.45 29.32 8.89
CA ASN A 348 -1.01 29.56 8.87
C ASN A 348 -0.52 30.66 9.83
N GLU A 349 -1.33 31.05 10.81
CA GLU A 349 -0.96 32.01 11.87
C GLU A 349 -0.21 31.30 13.00
N TYR A 350 0.89 30.63 12.64
CA TYR A 350 1.62 29.69 13.51
C TYR A 350 2.08 30.30 14.83
N GLU A 351 2.41 31.59 14.89
CA GLU A 351 2.87 32.25 16.13
C GLU A 351 1.73 32.43 17.15
N LYS A 352 0.50 32.70 16.70
CA LYS A 352 -0.68 32.76 17.59
C LYS A 352 -1.08 31.37 18.06
N SER A 353 -1.08 30.40 17.14
CA SER A 353 -1.33 28.99 17.43
C SER A 353 -0.33 28.43 18.45
N GLU A 354 0.95 28.73 18.26
CA GLU A 354 2.02 28.32 19.19
C GLU A 354 1.81 28.91 20.58
N LYS A 355 1.52 30.21 20.68
CA LYS A 355 1.29 30.86 21.98
C LYS A 355 0.16 30.17 22.75
N ILE A 356 -0.96 29.90 22.08
CA ILE A 356 -2.11 29.21 22.69
C ILE A 356 -1.69 27.83 23.21
N PHE A 357 -1.06 27.01 22.38
CA PHE A 357 -0.66 25.67 22.81
C PHE A 357 0.45 25.68 23.88
N SER A 358 1.36 26.65 23.88
CA SER A 358 2.35 26.79 24.96
C SER A 358 1.69 27.22 26.27
N ASP A 359 0.72 28.14 26.23
CA ASP A 359 0.01 28.61 27.42
C ASP A 359 -0.82 27.48 28.05
N LEU A 360 -1.50 26.66 27.23
CA LEU A 360 -2.23 25.46 27.67
C LEU A 360 -1.29 24.44 28.34
N LEU A 361 -0.17 24.09 27.69
CA LEU A 361 0.81 23.14 28.25
C LEU A 361 1.45 23.65 29.55
N ASN A 362 1.71 24.96 29.67
CA ASN A 362 2.25 25.57 30.88
C ASN A 362 1.25 25.53 32.05
N ASN A 363 -0.06 25.57 31.77
CA ASN A 363 -1.13 25.43 32.76
C ASN A 363 -1.41 23.96 33.16
N GLY A 364 -0.70 22.99 32.56
CA GLY A 364 -0.87 21.56 32.81
C GLY A 364 -1.93 20.87 31.94
N GLU A 365 -2.60 21.61 31.04
CA GLU A 365 -3.58 21.05 30.12
C GLU A 365 -2.86 20.22 29.03
N THR A 366 -3.09 18.90 29.04
CA THR A 366 -2.47 17.96 28.10
C THR A 366 -3.51 17.06 27.44
N ASN A 367 -3.60 17.18 26.12
CA ASN A 367 -4.48 16.41 25.23
C ASN A 367 -3.67 15.99 23.99
N SER A 368 -4.06 14.90 23.32
CA SER A 368 -3.47 14.42 22.08
C SER A 368 -3.33 15.54 21.03
N LEU A 369 -4.40 16.31 20.78
CA LEU A 369 -4.42 17.41 19.81
C LEU A 369 -3.39 18.50 20.15
N ILE A 370 -3.33 18.94 21.42
CA ILE A 370 -2.37 19.96 21.87
C ILE A 370 -0.93 19.49 21.59
N LEU A 371 -0.59 18.25 21.97
CA LEU A 371 0.74 17.69 21.74
C LEU A 371 1.04 17.50 20.24
N ALA A 372 0.05 17.09 19.43
CA ALA A 372 0.21 16.90 18.00
C ALA A 372 0.51 18.23 17.30
N TYR A 373 -0.36 19.23 17.43
CA TYR A 373 -0.19 20.53 16.77
C TYR A 373 1.04 21.29 17.30
N TYR A 374 1.31 21.25 18.61
CA TYR A 374 2.54 21.84 19.16
C TYR A 374 3.80 21.12 18.67
N GLY A 375 3.74 19.80 18.45
CA GLY A 375 4.81 19.03 17.82
C GLY A 375 5.07 19.45 16.38
N VAL A 376 4.02 19.71 15.58
CA VAL A 376 4.17 20.24 14.21
C VAL A 376 4.80 21.64 14.22
N LEU A 377 4.38 22.52 15.14
CA LEU A 377 4.96 23.85 15.31
C LEU A 377 6.46 23.79 15.68
N ASN A 378 6.86 22.82 16.52
CA ASN A 378 8.28 22.55 16.79
C ASN A 378 9.04 22.11 15.51
N ALA A 379 8.47 21.24 14.68
CA ALA A 379 9.08 20.87 13.41
C ALA A 379 9.21 22.06 12.44
N ILE A 380 8.19 22.93 12.36
CA ILE A 380 8.22 24.18 11.57
C ILE A 380 9.34 25.12 12.05
N LYS A 381 9.56 25.26 13.37
CA LYS A 381 10.71 26.01 13.91
C LYS A 381 12.06 25.45 13.44
N GLY A 382 12.16 24.13 13.26
CA GLY A 382 13.33 23.47 12.71
C GLY A 382 13.70 23.99 11.33
N GLY A 383 12.70 24.12 10.44
CA GLY A 383 12.88 24.71 9.10
C GLY A 383 13.28 26.19 9.09
N LYS A 384 13.03 26.93 10.18
CA LYS A 384 13.47 28.33 10.36
C LYS A 384 14.90 28.45 10.94
N GLN A 385 15.57 27.36 11.34
CA GLN A 385 16.91 27.43 11.94
C GLN A 385 18.02 27.59 10.91
N LYS A 386 19.00 28.45 11.20
CA LYS A 386 20.25 28.57 10.41
C LYS A 386 21.27 27.44 10.67
N SER A 387 21.12 26.70 11.77
CA SER A 387 22.02 25.62 12.15
C SER A 387 21.35 24.26 11.94
N ALA A 388 22.00 23.38 11.18
CA ALA A 388 21.50 22.04 10.90
C ALA A 388 21.28 21.21 12.18
N THR A 389 22.15 21.34 13.19
CA THR A 389 22.00 20.60 14.46
C THR A 389 20.74 21.04 15.22
N LYS A 390 20.48 22.36 15.30
CA LYS A 390 19.25 22.89 15.89
C LYS A 390 18.01 22.52 15.08
N ALA A 391 18.11 22.52 13.75
CA ALA A 391 17.01 22.08 12.88
C ALA A 391 16.61 20.63 13.18
N ILE A 392 17.59 19.73 13.28
CA ILE A 392 17.40 18.32 13.63
C ILE A 392 16.81 18.17 15.03
N GLU A 393 17.32 18.92 16.03
CA GLU A 393 16.80 18.91 17.41
C GLU A 393 15.31 19.27 17.46
N TYR A 394 14.91 20.38 16.82
CA TYR A 394 13.51 20.83 16.77
C TYR A 394 12.59 19.84 16.05
N VAL A 395 13.02 19.27 14.92
CA VAL A 395 12.22 18.26 14.18
C VAL A 395 12.08 16.97 15.00
N ASN A 396 13.15 16.48 15.63
CA ASN A 396 13.09 15.28 16.47
C ASN A 396 12.17 15.49 17.68
N LYS A 397 12.25 16.66 18.34
CA LYS A 397 11.33 17.04 19.42
C LYS A 397 9.88 17.12 18.94
N GLY A 398 9.66 17.61 17.71
CA GLY A 398 8.36 17.60 17.05
C GLY A 398 7.79 16.18 16.92
N PHE A 399 8.57 15.23 16.39
CA PHE A 399 8.15 13.82 16.33
C PHE A 399 7.95 13.19 17.71
N GLU A 400 8.76 13.52 18.72
CA GLU A 400 8.58 13.02 20.08
C GLU A 400 7.21 13.43 20.64
N LEU A 401 6.84 14.71 20.48
CA LEU A 401 5.54 15.24 20.89
C LEU A 401 4.38 14.59 20.12
N ILE A 402 4.48 14.46 18.79
CA ILE A 402 3.42 13.83 17.98
C ILE A 402 3.30 12.32 18.27
N ASN A 403 4.39 11.62 18.55
CA ASN A 403 4.33 10.21 18.95
C ASN A 403 3.67 10.05 20.33
N LYS A 404 3.93 10.96 21.28
CA LYS A 404 3.21 11.01 22.56
C LYS A 404 1.72 11.28 22.36
N ALA A 405 1.36 12.21 21.46
CA ALA A 405 -0.03 12.50 21.10
C ALA A 405 -0.77 11.24 20.62
N ILE A 406 -0.20 10.52 19.65
CA ILE A 406 -0.78 9.29 19.08
C ILE A 406 -0.99 8.21 20.16
N ASN A 407 -0.10 8.12 21.14
CA ASN A 407 -0.20 7.13 22.22
C ASN A 407 -1.28 7.46 23.28
N ILE A 408 -1.80 8.69 23.34
CA ILE A 408 -2.83 9.12 24.31
C ILE A 408 -4.17 9.46 23.65
N CYS A 409 -4.34 9.22 22.35
CA CYS A 409 -5.60 9.45 21.63
C CYS A 409 -6.71 8.55 22.19
N GLN A 410 -7.90 9.13 22.41
CA GLN A 410 -9.05 8.41 22.99
C GLN A 410 -10.12 8.02 21.98
N ASN A 411 -10.11 8.61 20.78
CA ASN A 411 -11.13 8.43 19.74
C ASN A 411 -10.50 8.56 18.34
N ASP A 412 -11.24 8.13 17.32
CA ASP A 412 -10.75 8.09 15.93
C ASP A 412 -10.40 9.49 15.39
N ILE A 413 -11.13 10.54 15.80
CA ILE A 413 -10.88 11.92 15.37
C ILE A 413 -9.50 12.38 15.86
N GLU A 414 -9.17 12.14 17.13
CA GLU A 414 -7.84 12.42 17.69
C GLU A 414 -6.74 11.60 17.01
N ILE A 415 -6.99 10.33 16.71
CA ILE A 415 -6.04 9.45 15.99
C ILE A 415 -5.77 10.02 14.59
N ILE A 416 -6.83 10.36 13.84
CA ILE A 416 -6.75 10.98 12.51
C ILE A 416 -5.92 12.27 12.59
N HIS A 417 -6.30 13.23 13.43
CA HIS A 417 -5.59 14.51 13.54
C HIS A 417 -4.11 14.33 13.95
N SER A 418 -3.82 13.48 14.93
CA SER A 418 -2.46 13.26 15.42
C SER A 418 -1.59 12.56 14.37
N ARG A 419 -2.14 11.59 13.63
CA ARG A 419 -1.45 10.92 12.51
C ARG A 419 -1.25 11.85 11.32
N MET A 420 -2.25 12.63 10.92
CA MET A 420 -2.10 13.65 9.88
C MET A 420 -1.02 14.68 10.22
N CYS A 421 -0.93 15.11 11.48
CA CYS A 421 0.15 15.97 11.95
C CYS A 421 1.52 15.32 11.72
N ARG A 422 1.68 14.03 12.07
CA ARG A 422 2.93 13.27 11.79
C ARG A 422 3.21 13.12 10.29
N ALA A 423 2.17 12.84 9.51
CA ALA A 423 2.25 12.58 8.08
C ALA A 423 2.64 13.83 7.27
N ASN A 424 2.00 14.97 7.55
CA ASN A 424 2.36 16.24 6.93
C ASN A 424 3.79 16.67 7.30
N VAL A 425 4.23 16.51 8.56
CA VAL A 425 5.64 16.77 8.94
C VAL A 425 6.60 15.84 8.19
N ALA A 426 6.31 14.54 8.11
CA ALA A 426 7.12 13.58 7.36
C ALA A 426 7.22 13.91 5.86
N LEU A 427 6.14 14.44 5.26
CA LEU A 427 6.11 14.93 3.89
C LEU A 427 6.91 16.25 3.72
N SER A 428 6.97 17.11 4.73
CA SER A 428 7.64 18.42 4.64
C SER A 428 9.15 18.40 4.89
N ILE A 429 9.69 17.43 5.63
CA ILE A 429 11.12 17.37 5.98
C ILE A 429 11.97 16.59 4.95
N PRO A 430 13.30 16.79 4.88
CA PRO A 430 14.16 16.01 3.98
C PRO A 430 14.27 14.52 4.35
N GLU A 431 13.88 13.63 3.45
CA GLU A 431 13.86 12.18 3.72
C GLU A 431 15.26 11.60 3.99
N MET A 432 16.29 12.09 3.28
CA MET A 432 17.68 11.67 3.46
C MET A 432 18.21 11.87 4.89
N VAL A 433 17.64 12.82 5.65
CA VAL A 433 18.05 13.13 7.03
C VAL A 433 17.20 12.37 8.06
N PHE A 434 15.88 12.30 7.85
CA PHE A 434 14.95 11.86 8.90
C PHE A 434 14.33 10.47 8.67
N GLN A 435 14.28 9.98 7.42
CA GLN A 435 13.72 8.68 7.03
C GLN A 435 12.31 8.43 7.60
N LYS A 436 11.39 9.37 7.38
CA LYS A 436 10.02 9.36 7.94
C LYS A 436 8.92 9.22 6.89
N SER A 437 9.22 9.37 5.61
CA SER A 437 8.20 9.39 4.55
C SER A 437 7.42 8.06 4.52
N LYS A 438 8.08 6.91 4.78
CA LYS A 438 7.38 5.62 4.95
C LYS A 438 6.31 5.65 6.06
N ILE A 439 6.63 6.22 7.22
CA ILE A 439 5.69 6.31 8.35
C ILE A 439 4.56 7.29 8.01
N GLY A 440 4.89 8.43 7.41
CA GLY A 440 3.90 9.42 6.99
C GLY A 440 2.93 8.89 5.93
N ALA A 441 3.39 8.07 4.99
CA ALA A 441 2.52 7.39 4.04
C ALA A 441 1.47 6.51 4.75
N TYR A 442 1.93 5.64 5.65
CA TYR A 442 1.02 4.79 6.42
C TYR A 442 0.07 5.57 7.33
N ASP A 443 0.49 6.72 7.87
CA ASP A 443 -0.39 7.59 8.64
C ASP A 443 -1.51 8.22 7.80
N PHE A 444 -1.25 8.58 6.54
CA PHE A 444 -2.31 9.00 5.60
C PHE A 444 -3.27 7.84 5.27
N ILE A 445 -2.75 6.62 5.05
CA ILE A 445 -3.61 5.44 4.80
C ILE A 445 -4.47 5.09 6.02
N VAL A 446 -3.92 5.14 7.25
CA VAL A 446 -4.71 4.91 8.48
C VAL A 446 -5.75 6.02 8.70
N ALA A 447 -5.42 7.28 8.38
CA ALA A 447 -6.39 8.36 8.43
C ALA A 447 -7.54 8.13 7.43
N LEU A 448 -7.22 7.69 6.20
CA LEU A 448 -8.21 7.28 5.18
C LEU A 448 -9.11 6.13 5.66
N ASP A 449 -8.54 5.06 6.22
CA ASP A 449 -9.29 3.91 6.74
C ASP A 449 -10.31 4.34 7.81
N LEU A 450 -9.88 5.14 8.81
CA LEU A 450 -10.75 5.63 9.88
C LEU A 450 -11.83 6.61 9.38
N TRP A 451 -11.50 7.46 8.41
CA TRP A 451 -12.41 8.50 7.94
C TRP A 451 -13.60 8.00 7.12
N LYS A 452 -13.57 6.77 6.59
CA LYS A 452 -14.73 6.17 5.90
C LYS A 452 -15.99 6.20 6.75
N ASN A 453 -15.84 5.93 8.05
CA ASN A 453 -16.93 5.88 9.02
C ASN A 453 -17.47 7.26 9.41
N LEU A 454 -16.80 8.34 8.99
CA LEU A 454 -17.08 9.72 9.40
C LEU A 454 -17.51 10.62 8.23
N GLY A 455 -17.66 10.10 7.01
CA GLY A 455 -18.22 10.84 5.88
C GLY A 455 -17.28 11.86 5.22
N ILE A 456 -15.99 11.52 5.07
CA ILE A 456 -15.00 12.36 4.36
C ILE A 456 -15.37 12.62 2.89
N SER A 457 -15.13 13.84 2.41
CA SER A 457 -15.37 14.21 1.00
C SER A 457 -14.37 13.56 0.04
N ASP A 458 -14.79 13.25 -1.19
CA ASP A 458 -13.92 12.56 -2.15
C ASP A 458 -12.67 13.36 -2.54
N ILE A 459 -12.77 14.70 -2.58
CA ILE A 459 -11.60 15.57 -2.78
C ILE A 459 -10.57 15.41 -1.65
N GLU A 460 -11.01 15.24 -0.41
CA GLU A 460 -10.11 14.99 0.72
C GLU A 460 -9.53 13.57 0.68
N LYS A 461 -10.30 12.56 0.25
CA LYS A 461 -9.77 11.21 0.00
C LYS A 461 -8.65 11.25 -1.04
N ILE A 462 -8.89 11.92 -2.17
CA ILE A 462 -7.93 12.12 -3.26
C ILE A 462 -6.68 12.85 -2.75
N GLU A 463 -6.84 13.93 -1.97
CA GLU A 463 -5.70 14.65 -1.37
C GLU A 463 -4.81 13.74 -0.50
N LEU A 464 -5.43 12.93 0.36
CA LEU A 464 -4.70 12.01 1.23
C LEU A 464 -3.99 10.90 0.45
N LEU A 465 -4.62 10.37 -0.61
CA LEU A 465 -4.01 9.39 -1.51
C LEU A 465 -2.82 9.98 -2.27
N ILE A 466 -2.93 11.19 -2.82
CA ILE A 466 -1.80 11.87 -3.47
C ILE A 466 -0.65 12.11 -2.47
N LYS A 467 -0.95 12.57 -1.26
CA LYS A 467 0.06 12.78 -0.19
C LYS A 467 0.71 11.48 0.27
N ALA A 468 -0.05 10.39 0.40
CA ALA A 468 0.45 9.05 0.68
C ALA A 468 1.39 8.57 -0.45
N GLY A 469 0.98 8.74 -1.71
CA GLY A 469 1.77 8.42 -2.89
C GLY A 469 3.12 9.13 -2.92
N HIS A 470 3.15 10.44 -2.65
CA HIS A 470 4.40 11.21 -2.54
C HIS A 470 5.31 10.72 -1.42
N CYS A 471 4.75 10.41 -0.26
CA CYS A 471 5.49 9.84 0.86
C CYS A 471 6.06 8.45 0.54
N PHE A 472 5.31 7.57 -0.11
CA PHE A 472 5.81 6.26 -0.57
C PHE A 472 6.90 6.40 -1.64
N LEU A 473 6.71 7.28 -2.62
CA LEU A 473 7.68 7.54 -3.69
C LEU A 473 9.03 8.00 -3.11
N ARG A 474 9.00 8.94 -2.16
CA ARG A 474 10.18 9.42 -1.43
C ARG A 474 10.86 8.33 -0.60
N ALA A 475 10.09 7.37 -0.07
CA ALA A 475 10.59 6.20 0.63
C ALA A 475 11.09 5.08 -0.31
N ASN A 476 11.17 5.31 -1.63
CA ASN A 476 11.49 4.31 -2.67
C ASN A 476 10.50 3.12 -2.73
N MET A 477 9.26 3.33 -2.30
CA MET A 477 8.16 2.36 -2.33
C MET A 477 7.28 2.63 -3.57
N TYR A 478 7.82 2.31 -4.74
CA TYR A 478 7.27 2.72 -6.04
C TYR A 478 5.91 2.08 -6.37
N ILE A 479 5.67 0.83 -5.96
CA ILE A 479 4.40 0.14 -6.28
C ILE A 479 3.29 0.71 -5.41
N GLU A 480 3.56 0.85 -4.12
CA GLU A 480 2.67 1.45 -3.12
C GLU A 480 2.31 2.89 -3.48
N ALA A 481 3.27 3.66 -4.01
CA ALA A 481 3.02 5.00 -4.53
C ALA A 481 2.05 5.00 -5.73
N GLN A 482 2.24 4.08 -6.69
CA GLN A 482 1.37 3.99 -7.86
C GLN A 482 -0.04 3.48 -7.54
N ILE A 483 -0.20 2.56 -6.57
CA ILE A 483 -1.53 2.14 -6.09
C ILE A 483 -2.29 3.37 -5.55
N CYS A 484 -1.63 4.22 -4.76
CA CYS A 484 -2.24 5.47 -4.25
C CYS A 484 -2.62 6.42 -5.38
N TYR A 485 -1.75 6.61 -6.37
CA TYR A 485 -2.03 7.48 -7.52
C TYR A 485 -3.14 6.91 -8.42
N TYR A 486 -3.18 5.59 -8.63
CA TYR A 486 -4.23 4.91 -9.38
C TYR A 486 -5.61 5.17 -8.76
N ASN A 487 -5.74 4.92 -7.45
CA ASN A 487 -6.97 5.16 -6.69
C ASN A 487 -7.37 6.64 -6.71
N ALA A 488 -6.42 7.56 -6.53
CA ALA A 488 -6.68 9.00 -6.63
C ALA A 488 -7.17 9.41 -8.03
N ILE A 489 -6.62 8.83 -9.10
CA ILE A 489 -7.01 9.12 -10.48
C ILE A 489 -8.37 8.50 -10.83
N LYS A 490 -8.70 7.32 -10.29
CA LYS A 490 -10.00 6.68 -10.49
C LYS A 490 -11.11 7.51 -9.85
N LEU A 491 -11.01 7.80 -8.54
CA LEU A 491 -11.93 8.68 -7.82
C LEU A 491 -12.06 10.06 -8.51
N PHE A 492 -10.96 10.63 -9.01
CA PHE A 492 -11.01 11.91 -9.71
C PHE A 492 -11.76 11.87 -11.06
N LYS A 493 -11.92 10.70 -11.70
CA LYS A 493 -12.72 10.55 -12.93
C LYS A 493 -14.20 10.26 -12.67
N GLU A 494 -14.55 9.94 -11.43
CA GLU A 494 -15.92 9.70 -10.97
C GLU A 494 -16.59 11.00 -10.46
N LEU A 495 -15.80 12.08 -10.30
CA LEU A 495 -16.21 13.45 -9.97
C LEU A 495 -16.45 14.32 -11.23
#